data_AF-A0A0S4IQ40-F1
#
_entry.id   AF-A0A0S4IQ40-F1
#
_cell.length_a   1.000
_cell.length_b   1.000
_cell.length_c   1.000
_cell.angle_alpha   90.00
_cell.angle_beta   90.00
_cell.angle_gamma   90.00
#
_symmetry.space_group_name_H-M   'P 1'
#
loop_
_entity.id
_entity.type
_entity.pdbx_description
1 polymer ?
#
loop_
_entity_poly.entity_id
_entity_poly.type
_entity_poly.pdbx_seq_one_letter_code
_entity_poly.pdbx_strand_id
1 'polypeptide(L)'
;MRRMRCCVPTQRIGLPTMCAGAFRFQSSNDSPSGSQQRTSLLCNSGCTGVGKTTLLHHTIVEALRVLELMVGEHVEAAGGMCKSVMARGEKDETDAKKYLQRPLGFYVTFSGDDTPSSADQKYLYTQSGSFPILTAIALRMAYSVVPSDNRESYQDFTARVAPHCDRISDGGNFMSIVKALRSELGWEGPMFLAIDEFRKPYENRTSDKRRAGLSRMHAFLLDGALPLATSPSLNHIVYSSYLAVAMEDAVDFVDLSTSSRFKLIAQAMPIISVRDEMSCMTCAW
;
A
#
# COMPACT_ATOMS: atom_id res chain seq x y z
N MET A 1 -31.70 16.88 40.55
CA MET A 1 -30.71 16.84 39.45
C MET A 1 -29.59 15.87 39.81
N ARG A 2 -29.58 14.68 39.21
CA ARG A 2 -28.55 13.63 39.46
C ARG A 2 -27.75 13.44 38.16
N ARG A 3 -26.43 13.66 38.24
CA ARG A 3 -25.48 13.40 37.14
C ARG A 3 -25.28 11.88 37.00
N MET A 4 -25.72 11.31 35.88
CA MET A 4 -25.28 9.98 35.46
C MET A 4 -23.85 10.08 34.91
N ARG A 5 -22.94 9.31 35.50
CA ARG A 5 -21.63 9.02 34.93
C ARG A 5 -21.78 7.73 34.12
N CYS A 6 -21.63 7.82 32.80
CA CYS A 6 -21.47 6.64 31.96
C CYS A 6 -20.04 6.14 32.11
N CYS A 7 -19.85 5.04 32.83
CA CYS A 7 -18.65 4.22 32.74
C CYS A 7 -18.73 3.40 31.46
N VAL A 8 -17.97 3.78 30.44
CA VAL A 8 -17.76 2.94 29.26
C VAL A 8 -16.64 1.94 29.61
N PRO A 9 -16.85 0.62 29.53
CA PRO A 9 -15.77 -0.34 29.70
C PRO A 9 -14.83 -0.28 28.50
N THR A 10 -13.56 -0.01 28.74
CA THR A 10 -12.50 -0.13 27.75
C THR A 10 -12.25 -1.62 27.46
N GLN A 11 -13.07 -2.24 26.61
CA GLN A 11 -12.71 -3.53 26.03
C GLN A 11 -11.62 -3.31 24.98
N ARG A 12 -10.36 -3.50 25.39
CA ARG A 12 -9.24 -3.71 24.46
C ARG A 12 -9.48 -5.03 23.72
N ILE A 13 -10.17 -4.97 22.59
CA ILE A 13 -10.11 -6.04 21.60
C ILE A 13 -8.67 -6.07 21.08
N GLY A 14 -8.00 -7.20 21.25
CA GLY A 14 -6.60 -7.44 20.88
C GLY A 14 -6.38 -7.49 19.36
N LEU A 15 -6.68 -6.40 18.65
CA LEU A 15 -6.35 -6.22 17.23
C LEU A 15 -4.85 -6.17 16.88
N PRO A 16 -3.89 -5.72 17.73
CA PRO A 16 -2.51 -5.55 17.26
C PRO A 16 -1.79 -6.88 16.96
N THR A 17 -2.27 -8.02 17.46
CA THR A 17 -1.58 -9.31 17.31
C THR A 17 -1.87 -10.00 15.97
N MET A 18 -3.02 -9.72 15.33
CA MET A 18 -3.37 -10.35 14.05
C MET A 18 -2.65 -9.71 12.84
N CYS A 19 -2.37 -8.41 12.88
CA CYS A 19 -1.62 -7.73 11.82
C CYS A 19 -0.11 -8.01 11.92
N ALA A 20 0.46 -8.03 13.13
CA ALA A 20 1.90 -8.21 13.33
C ALA A 20 2.42 -9.60 12.88
N GLY A 21 1.60 -10.65 12.98
CA GLY A 21 1.98 -12.00 12.55
C GLY A 21 1.98 -12.20 11.02
N ALA A 22 1.11 -11.48 10.29
CA ALA A 22 0.95 -11.61 8.84
C ALA A 22 1.98 -10.78 8.03
N PHE A 23 2.62 -9.80 8.66
CA PHE A 23 3.62 -8.93 8.04
C PHE A 23 5.06 -9.44 8.12
N ARG A 24 5.28 -10.70 8.54
CA ARG A 24 6.56 -11.35 8.25
C ARG A 24 6.64 -11.51 6.73
N PHE A 25 7.42 -10.64 6.09
CA PHE A 25 8.04 -10.91 4.80
C PHE A 25 8.82 -12.21 4.94
N GLN A 26 8.15 -13.35 4.74
CA GLN A 26 8.81 -14.64 4.71
C GLN A 26 9.67 -14.64 3.45
N SER A 27 10.90 -14.16 3.59
CA SER A 27 12.00 -14.59 2.75
C SER A 27 12.28 -16.05 3.13
N SER A 28 11.42 -16.95 2.64
CA SER A 28 11.61 -18.38 2.77
C SER A 28 12.72 -18.76 1.79
N ASN A 29 13.94 -18.94 2.28
CA ASN A 29 15.09 -19.43 1.50
C ASN A 29 14.90 -20.88 0.98
N ASP A 30 13.76 -21.52 1.21
CA ASP A 30 13.50 -22.92 0.89
C ASP A 30 13.01 -23.17 -0.55
N SER A 31 13.27 -22.27 -1.50
CA SER A 31 12.90 -22.48 -2.90
C SER A 31 14.05 -23.13 -3.68
N PRO A 32 13.80 -24.20 -4.47
CA PRO A 32 14.83 -24.83 -5.28
C PRO A 32 15.44 -23.82 -6.25
N SER A 33 16.77 -23.88 -6.41
CA SER A 33 17.56 -23.02 -7.28
C SER A 33 17.01 -23.02 -8.71
N GLY A 34 16.31 -21.95 -9.09
CA GLY A 34 15.79 -21.77 -10.45
C GLY A 34 14.40 -21.13 -10.57
N SER A 35 13.60 -21.05 -9.49
CA SER A 35 12.34 -20.32 -9.52
C SER A 35 12.51 -18.90 -8.98
N GLN A 36 12.26 -17.89 -9.81
CA GLN A 36 12.18 -16.49 -9.41
C GLN A 36 11.15 -16.39 -8.27
N GLN A 37 11.60 -16.07 -7.05
CA GLN A 37 10.77 -16.04 -5.86
C GLN A 37 9.82 -14.85 -5.95
N ARG A 38 8.54 -15.11 -6.26
CA ARG A 38 7.52 -14.06 -6.36
C ARG A 38 7.12 -13.54 -4.99
N THR A 39 6.99 -12.22 -4.89
CA THR A 39 6.60 -11.55 -3.65
C THR A 39 5.09 -11.72 -3.41
N SER A 40 4.70 -11.92 -2.15
CA SER A 40 3.29 -12.17 -1.83
C SER A 40 2.47 -10.87 -1.88
N LEU A 41 1.25 -10.94 -2.42
CA LEU A 41 0.30 -9.84 -2.45
C LEU A 41 -0.61 -9.88 -1.22
N LEU A 42 -0.71 -8.76 -0.49
CA LEU A 42 -1.67 -8.63 0.60
C LEU A 42 -3.05 -8.27 0.03
N CYS A 43 -4.06 -9.11 0.26
CA CYS A 43 -5.37 -8.99 -0.35
C CYS A 43 -6.48 -8.93 0.70
N ASN A 44 -7.38 -7.95 0.53
CA ASN A 44 -8.60 -7.81 1.31
C ASN A 44 -9.79 -7.99 0.38
N SER A 45 -10.73 -8.87 0.73
CA SER A 45 -11.93 -9.10 -0.06
C SER A 45 -13.17 -9.05 0.81
N GLY A 46 -14.27 -8.54 0.27
CA GLY A 46 -15.54 -8.46 1.00
C GLY A 46 -16.52 -7.44 0.43
N CYS A 47 -17.79 -7.59 0.77
CA CYS A 47 -18.86 -6.72 0.28
C CYS A 47 -18.73 -5.27 0.78
N THR A 48 -19.54 -4.37 0.23
CA THR A 48 -19.66 -2.99 0.72
C THR A 48 -20.04 -2.98 2.20
N GLY A 49 -19.46 -2.05 2.99
CA GLY A 49 -19.80 -1.87 4.41
C GLY A 49 -19.10 -2.81 5.40
N VAL A 50 -18.31 -3.78 4.95
CA VAL A 50 -17.60 -4.74 5.85
C VAL A 50 -16.28 -4.20 6.44
N GLY A 51 -16.02 -2.89 6.31
CA GLY A 51 -14.83 -2.26 6.89
C GLY A 51 -13.52 -2.46 6.13
N LYS A 52 -13.54 -2.84 4.84
CA LYS A 52 -12.32 -3.04 4.01
C LYS A 52 -11.40 -1.83 4.02
N THR A 53 -11.99 -0.66 3.81
CA THR A 53 -11.27 0.62 3.80
C THR A 53 -10.61 0.88 5.15
N THR A 54 -11.34 0.69 6.24
CA THR A 54 -10.79 0.82 7.61
C THR A 54 -9.63 -0.15 7.84
N LEU A 55 -9.79 -1.42 7.42
CA LEU A 55 -8.72 -2.40 7.53
C LEU A 55 -7.49 -2.00 6.71
N LEU A 56 -7.66 -1.51 5.47
CA LEU A 56 -6.55 -1.03 4.66
C LEU A 56 -5.80 0.14 5.33
N HIS A 57 -6.51 1.09 5.95
CA HIS A 57 -5.88 2.19 6.68
C HIS A 57 -5.07 1.66 7.88
N HIS A 58 -5.61 0.73 8.66
CA HIS A 58 -4.85 0.07 9.74
C HIS A 58 -3.64 -0.68 9.21
N THR A 59 -3.79 -1.39 8.11
CA THR A 59 -2.71 -2.10 7.42
C THR A 59 -1.59 -1.15 7.00
N ILE A 60 -1.90 0.05 6.50
CA ILE A 60 -0.88 1.07 6.20
C ILE A 60 -0.13 1.48 7.48
N VAL A 61 -0.85 1.81 8.56
CA VAL A 61 -0.23 2.27 9.82
C VAL A 61 0.73 1.22 10.37
N GLU A 62 0.30 -0.04 10.44
CA GLU A 62 1.14 -1.12 10.94
C GLU A 62 2.32 -1.42 10.00
N ALA A 63 2.09 -1.41 8.68
CA ALA A 63 3.15 -1.62 7.70
C ALA A 63 4.22 -0.53 7.79
N LEU A 64 3.84 0.75 7.91
CA LEU A 64 4.79 1.85 8.06
C LEU A 64 5.60 1.73 9.34
N ARG A 65 4.97 1.33 10.46
CA ARG A 65 5.68 1.08 11.71
C ARG A 65 6.73 -0.03 11.56
N VAL A 66 6.38 -1.14 10.92
CA VAL A 66 7.31 -2.25 10.67
C VAL A 66 8.44 -1.80 9.75
N LEU A 67 8.13 -1.09 8.66
CA LEU A 67 9.14 -0.57 7.73
C LEU A 67 10.07 0.45 8.38
N GLU A 68 9.57 1.30 9.27
CA GLU A 68 10.39 2.27 10.00
C GLU A 68 11.42 1.56 10.89
N LEU A 69 11.02 0.47 11.56
CA LEU A 69 11.94 -0.36 12.34
C LEU A 69 12.99 -1.02 11.44
N MET A 70 12.56 -1.64 10.33
CA MET A 70 13.49 -2.30 9.39
C MET A 70 14.50 -1.31 8.80
N VAL A 71 14.04 -0.14 8.36
CA VAL A 71 14.92 0.92 7.85
C VAL A 71 15.86 1.42 8.95
N GLY A 72 15.36 1.63 10.17
CA GLY A 72 16.18 2.01 11.32
C GLY A 72 17.32 1.03 11.58
N GLU A 73 17.02 -0.27 11.61
CA GLU A 73 18.04 -1.33 11.77
C GLU A 73 19.09 -1.30 10.65
N HIS A 74 18.69 -1.04 9.40
CA HIS A 74 19.64 -0.92 8.28
C HIS A 74 20.50 0.34 8.38
N VAL A 75 19.93 1.49 8.79
CA VAL A 75 20.68 2.74 8.99
C VAL A 75 21.71 2.55 10.10
N GLU A 76 21.32 1.93 11.21
CA GLU A 76 22.21 1.61 12.34
C GLU A 76 23.30 0.62 11.94
N ALA A 77 22.97 -0.44 11.19
CA ALA A 77 23.94 -1.40 10.70
C ALA A 77 24.96 -0.79 9.72
N ALA A 78 24.53 0.14 8.86
CA ALA A 78 25.39 0.84 7.91
C ALA A 78 26.27 1.91 8.58
N GLY A 79 25.81 2.50 9.70
CA GLY A 79 26.57 3.49 10.48
C GLY A 79 27.73 2.90 11.29
N GLY A 80 27.80 1.58 11.41
CA GLY A 80 28.83 0.89 12.18
C GLY A 80 28.70 1.15 13.68
N MET A 81 29.24 0.23 14.47
CA MET A 81 29.27 0.31 15.93
C MET A 81 30.25 1.39 16.43
N CYS A 82 30.11 2.66 16.01
CA CYS A 82 30.80 3.79 16.62
C CYS A 82 30.06 4.27 17.86
N LYS A 83 29.89 3.37 18.84
CA LYS A 83 29.76 3.75 20.25
C LYS A 83 31.16 4.08 20.79
N SER A 84 31.85 5.06 20.23
CA SER A 84 32.93 5.70 20.96
C SER A 84 33.15 7.12 20.49
N VAL A 85 33.04 8.02 21.47
CA VAL A 85 33.51 9.40 21.48
C VAL A 85 32.56 10.42 20.85
N MET A 86 31.98 11.20 21.76
CA MET A 86 31.14 12.36 21.49
C MET A 86 31.85 13.38 20.59
N ALA A 87 31.35 13.54 19.36
CA ALA A 87 31.48 14.78 18.61
C ALA A 87 30.07 15.31 18.36
N ARG A 88 29.78 16.49 18.93
CA ARG A 88 28.45 17.13 19.01
C ARG A 88 27.84 17.55 17.65
N GLY A 89 28.43 17.12 16.51
CA GLY A 89 28.04 17.48 15.15
C GLY A 89 27.51 16.33 14.27
N GLU A 90 27.68 15.06 14.64
CA GLU A 90 27.23 13.90 13.82
C GLU A 90 25.74 13.55 13.98
N LYS A 91 25.07 14.14 14.99
CA LYS A 91 23.67 13.85 15.28
C LYS A 91 22.73 14.37 14.18
N ASP A 92 23.06 15.51 13.56
CA ASP A 92 22.24 16.13 12.51
C ASP A 92 22.26 15.32 11.19
N GLU A 93 23.39 14.73 10.81
CA GLU A 93 23.46 13.92 9.56
C GLU A 93 22.69 12.61 9.68
N THR A 94 22.74 11.97 10.85
CA THR A 94 22.02 10.71 11.09
C THR A 94 20.51 10.93 11.08
N ASP A 95 20.04 12.01 11.71
CA ASP A 95 18.62 12.38 11.74
C ASP A 95 18.13 12.81 10.35
N ALA A 96 18.94 13.54 9.57
CA ALA A 96 18.61 13.90 8.19
C ALA A 96 18.50 12.66 7.28
N LYS A 97 19.44 11.72 7.37
CA LYS A 97 19.40 10.47 6.58
C LYS A 97 18.20 9.61 6.95
N LYS A 98 17.88 9.52 8.25
CA LYS A 98 16.67 8.82 8.73
C LYS A 98 15.40 9.45 8.17
N TYR A 99 15.33 10.79 8.12
CA TYR A 99 14.22 11.49 7.50
C TYR A 99 14.09 11.20 6.01
N LEU A 100 15.19 11.21 5.24
CA LEU A 100 15.16 10.87 3.81
C LEU A 100 14.70 9.43 3.56
N GLN A 101 15.14 8.48 4.40
CA GLN A 101 14.80 7.06 4.26
C GLN A 101 13.46 6.67 4.91
N ARG A 102 12.70 7.63 5.45
CA ARG A 102 11.41 7.35 6.09
C ARG A 102 10.47 6.58 5.14
N PRO A 103 9.75 5.56 5.63
CA PRO A 103 8.73 4.90 4.82
C PRO A 103 7.57 5.86 4.57
N LEU A 104 7.01 5.86 3.36
CA LEU A 104 5.79 6.61 3.05
C LEU A 104 4.66 5.68 2.63
N GLY A 105 3.47 5.94 3.17
CA GLY A 105 2.26 5.18 2.89
C GLY A 105 1.31 5.98 2.03
N PHE A 106 0.82 5.36 0.95
CA PHE A 106 -0.16 5.96 0.05
C PHE A 106 -1.44 5.12 0.07
N TYR A 107 -2.55 5.76 0.36
CA TYR A 107 -3.88 5.21 0.16
C TYR A 107 -4.43 5.70 -1.16
N VAL A 108 -4.76 4.78 -2.06
CA VAL A 108 -5.29 5.06 -3.40
C VAL A 108 -6.64 4.36 -3.52
N THR A 109 -7.72 5.13 -3.57
CA THR A 109 -9.06 4.63 -3.88
C THR A 109 -9.43 4.95 -5.32
N PHE A 110 -10.25 4.12 -5.96
CA PHE A 110 -10.87 4.41 -7.27
C PHE A 110 -12.38 4.70 -7.19
N SER A 111 -12.95 4.70 -5.98
CA SER A 111 -14.36 4.94 -5.71
C SER A 111 -14.65 6.31 -5.07
N GLY A 112 -13.61 7.11 -4.79
CA GLY A 112 -13.77 8.40 -4.12
C GLY A 112 -14.37 9.47 -5.04
N ASP A 113 -15.28 10.28 -4.48
CA ASP A 113 -15.89 11.41 -5.17
C ASP A 113 -14.85 12.47 -5.59
N ASP A 114 -13.84 12.69 -4.75
CA ASP A 114 -12.76 13.65 -5.02
C ASP A 114 -11.78 13.16 -6.10
N THR A 115 -11.73 11.85 -6.36
CA THR A 115 -10.83 11.24 -7.33
C THR A 115 -11.59 10.22 -8.17
N PRO A 116 -12.54 10.65 -9.00
CA PRO A 116 -13.42 9.73 -9.71
C PRO A 116 -12.64 8.95 -10.78
N SER A 117 -12.89 7.64 -10.90
CA SER A 117 -12.24 6.79 -11.92
C SER A 117 -12.60 7.20 -13.36
N SER A 118 -13.70 7.93 -13.56
CA SER A 118 -14.10 8.48 -14.86
C SER A 118 -13.09 9.51 -15.40
N ALA A 119 -12.38 10.25 -14.52
CA ALA A 119 -11.33 11.16 -14.94
C ALA A 119 -10.16 10.40 -15.59
N ASP A 120 -9.73 9.30 -14.96
CA ASP A 120 -8.68 8.44 -15.50
C ASP A 120 -9.09 7.84 -16.85
N GLN A 121 -10.34 7.38 -16.96
CA GLN A 121 -10.88 6.84 -18.21
C GLN A 121 -10.95 7.88 -19.33
N LYS A 122 -11.22 9.15 -19.00
CA LYS A 122 -11.29 10.22 -20.00
C LYS A 122 -9.93 10.62 -20.55
N TYR A 123 -8.92 10.70 -19.69
CA TYR A 123 -7.64 11.32 -20.05
C TYR A 123 -6.49 10.33 -20.27
N LEU A 124 -6.53 9.16 -19.64
CA LEU A 124 -5.43 8.19 -19.69
C LEU A 124 -5.69 7.04 -20.67
N TYR A 125 -6.87 6.95 -21.28
CA TYR A 125 -7.20 5.83 -22.16
C TYR A 125 -6.23 5.74 -23.34
N THR A 126 -5.65 4.56 -23.53
CA THR A 126 -4.69 4.31 -24.60
C THR A 126 -5.40 3.82 -25.86
N GLN A 127 -4.79 4.05 -27.02
CA GLN A 127 -5.30 3.54 -28.30
C GLN A 127 -5.38 2.00 -28.33
N SER A 128 -4.57 1.31 -27.53
CA SER A 128 -4.57 -0.15 -27.40
C SER A 128 -5.74 -0.70 -26.57
N GLY A 129 -6.60 0.17 -26.03
CA GLY A 129 -7.76 -0.23 -25.26
C GLY A 129 -7.43 -0.81 -23.88
N SER A 130 -6.17 -0.72 -23.44
CA SER A 130 -5.73 -1.11 -22.10
C SER A 130 -5.88 0.05 -21.13
N PHE A 131 -6.24 -0.24 -19.88
CA PHE A 131 -6.23 0.78 -18.82
C PHE A 131 -4.81 0.90 -18.26
N PRO A 132 -4.18 2.09 -18.27
CA PRO A 132 -2.86 2.30 -17.70
C PRO A 132 -2.95 2.44 -16.18
N ILE A 133 -3.10 1.31 -15.51
CA ILE A 133 -3.38 1.23 -14.08
C ILE A 133 -2.26 1.80 -13.24
N LEU A 134 -1.00 1.61 -13.64
CA LEU A 134 0.15 2.15 -12.91
C LEU A 134 0.14 3.68 -12.99
N THR A 135 -0.05 4.24 -14.17
CA THR A 135 -0.16 5.70 -14.38
C THR A 135 -1.28 6.30 -13.53
N ALA A 136 -2.46 5.67 -13.51
CA ALA A 136 -3.58 6.14 -12.69
C ALA A 136 -3.27 6.11 -11.18
N ILE A 137 -2.62 5.05 -10.71
CA ILE A 137 -2.16 4.96 -9.31
C ILE A 137 -1.19 6.10 -8.99
N ALA A 138 -0.17 6.33 -9.83
CA ALA A 138 0.84 7.35 -9.59
C ALA A 138 0.27 8.77 -9.60
N LEU A 139 -0.71 9.05 -10.47
CA LEU A 139 -1.40 10.33 -10.49
C LEU A 139 -2.19 10.58 -9.20
N ARG A 140 -2.87 9.56 -8.67
CA ARG A 140 -3.60 9.66 -7.40
C ARG A 140 -2.66 9.87 -6.21
N MET A 141 -1.49 9.22 -6.23
CA MET A 141 -0.43 9.49 -5.25
C MET A 141 0.10 10.92 -5.36
N ALA A 142 0.29 11.43 -6.57
CA ALA A 142 0.76 12.79 -6.77
C ALA A 142 -0.29 13.83 -6.34
N TYR A 143 -1.57 13.55 -6.62
CA TYR A 143 -2.67 14.40 -6.20
C TYR A 143 -2.80 14.45 -4.66
N SER A 144 -2.59 13.33 -3.97
CA SER A 144 -2.78 13.26 -2.51
C SER A 144 -1.79 14.12 -1.72
N VAL A 145 -0.63 14.43 -2.29
CA VAL A 145 0.40 15.27 -1.65
C VAL A 145 0.24 16.77 -1.95
N VAL A 146 -0.65 17.16 -2.87
CA VAL A 146 -0.94 18.58 -3.14
C VAL A 146 -1.67 19.19 -1.94
N PRO A 147 -1.18 20.28 -1.32
CA PRO A 147 -1.87 20.92 -0.20
C PRO A 147 -3.31 21.32 -0.56
N SER A 148 -4.25 21.17 0.37
CA SER A 148 -5.68 21.44 0.16
C SER A 148 -5.95 22.83 -0.43
N ASP A 149 -5.20 23.83 0.02
CA ASP A 149 -5.42 25.23 -0.31
C ASP A 149 -5.04 25.56 -1.76
N ASN A 150 -4.25 24.68 -2.39
CA ASN A 150 -3.82 24.78 -3.78
C ASN A 150 -4.36 23.62 -4.63
N ARG A 151 -5.27 22.80 -4.09
CA ARG A 151 -5.71 21.57 -4.74
C ARG A 151 -6.88 21.88 -5.68
N GLU A 152 -6.57 21.87 -6.98
CA GLU A 152 -7.60 21.84 -8.03
C GLU A 152 -8.39 20.52 -8.00
N SER A 153 -9.47 20.41 -8.78
CA SER A 153 -10.19 19.14 -8.89
C SER A 153 -9.26 18.05 -9.44
N TYR A 154 -9.46 16.79 -9.04
CA TYR A 154 -8.66 15.69 -9.61
C TYR A 154 -8.81 15.63 -11.12
N GLN A 155 -9.98 15.97 -11.65
CA GLN A 155 -10.21 16.01 -13.09
C GLN A 155 -9.31 17.03 -13.80
N ASP A 156 -9.18 18.23 -13.27
CA ASP A 156 -8.34 19.29 -13.85
C ASP A 156 -6.86 18.94 -13.70
N PHE A 157 -6.48 18.40 -12.54
CA PHE A 157 -5.14 17.87 -12.30
C PHE A 157 -4.76 16.81 -13.32
N THR A 158 -5.60 15.79 -13.51
CA THR A 158 -5.36 14.72 -14.49
C THR A 158 -5.34 15.28 -15.91
N ALA A 159 -6.23 16.20 -16.27
CA ALA A 159 -6.26 16.81 -17.60
C ALA A 159 -4.97 17.59 -17.91
N ARG A 160 -4.37 18.21 -16.90
CA ARG A 160 -3.11 18.96 -17.01
C ARG A 160 -1.89 18.05 -17.10
N VAL A 161 -1.86 16.95 -16.35
CA VAL A 161 -0.69 16.05 -16.31
C VAL A 161 -0.70 15.02 -17.47
N ALA A 162 -1.87 14.51 -17.85
CA ALA A 162 -1.99 13.44 -18.86
C ALA A 162 -1.32 13.74 -20.21
N PRO A 163 -1.30 14.98 -20.76
CA PRO A 163 -0.58 15.31 -21.98
C PRO A 163 0.93 15.07 -21.91
N HIS A 164 1.52 15.04 -20.71
CA HIS A 164 2.94 14.78 -20.49
C HIS A 164 3.26 13.30 -20.27
N CYS A 165 2.25 12.44 -20.20
CA CYS A 165 2.43 11.00 -20.06
C CYS A 165 2.60 10.34 -21.44
N ASP A 166 3.54 9.40 -21.53
CA ASP A 166 3.68 8.53 -22.69
C ASP A 166 2.50 7.55 -22.72
N ARG A 167 1.64 7.68 -23.74
CA ARG A 167 0.44 6.84 -23.91
C ARG A 167 0.73 5.36 -24.14
N ILE A 168 1.99 4.98 -24.37
CA ILE A 168 2.40 3.61 -24.64
C ILE A 168 3.11 2.99 -23.43
N SER A 169 3.64 3.81 -22.52
CA SER A 169 4.50 3.36 -21.42
C SER A 169 3.89 3.57 -20.04
N ASP A 170 2.99 2.66 -19.64
CA ASP A 170 2.34 2.71 -18.31
C ASP A 170 3.36 2.69 -17.15
N GLY A 171 4.32 1.76 -17.21
CA GLY A 171 5.39 1.69 -16.20
C GLY A 171 6.36 2.86 -16.25
N GLY A 172 6.67 3.39 -17.44
CA GLY A 172 7.55 4.56 -17.59
C GLY A 172 6.93 5.83 -16.99
N ASN A 173 5.63 6.02 -17.18
CA ASN A 173 4.89 7.12 -16.56
C ASN A 173 4.89 6.99 -15.04
N PHE A 174 4.61 5.79 -14.50
CA PHE A 174 4.65 5.54 -13.07
C PHE A 174 6.01 5.94 -12.47
N MET A 175 7.11 5.46 -13.04
CA MET A 175 8.45 5.77 -12.54
C MET A 175 8.77 7.27 -12.62
N SER A 176 8.35 7.94 -13.69
CA SER A 176 8.57 9.37 -13.87
C SER A 176 7.83 10.20 -12.81
N ILE A 177 6.57 9.86 -12.54
CA ILE A 177 5.76 10.52 -11.52
C ILE A 177 6.31 10.23 -10.12
N VAL A 178 6.62 8.98 -9.79
CA VAL A 178 7.20 8.61 -8.49
C VAL A 178 8.57 9.27 -8.28
N LYS A 179 9.39 9.40 -9.33
CA LYS A 179 10.66 10.12 -9.26
C LYS A 179 10.44 11.61 -8.94
N ALA A 180 9.46 12.25 -9.59
CA ALA A 180 9.11 13.64 -9.27
C ALA A 180 8.62 13.78 -7.82
N LEU A 181 7.77 12.85 -7.34
CA LEU A 181 7.31 12.83 -5.95
C LEU A 181 8.45 12.65 -4.95
N ARG A 182 9.39 11.73 -5.21
CA ARG A 182 10.58 11.53 -4.38
C ARG A 182 11.43 12.79 -4.28
N SER A 183 11.61 13.48 -5.40
CA SER A 183 12.35 14.75 -5.44
C SER A 183 11.65 15.84 -4.62
N GLU A 184 10.35 16.03 -4.81
CA GLU A 184 9.58 17.08 -4.14
C GLU A 184 9.50 16.84 -2.62
N LEU A 185 9.35 15.58 -2.20
CA LEU A 185 9.19 15.22 -0.80
C LEU A 185 10.52 15.03 -0.05
N GLY A 186 11.67 15.09 -0.75
CA GLY A 186 12.95 14.68 -0.20
C GLY A 186 12.86 13.28 0.42
N TRP A 187 12.48 12.29 -0.40
CA TRP A 187 12.16 10.95 0.06
C TRP A 187 12.85 9.87 -0.79
N GLU A 188 13.60 9.00 -0.13
CA GLU A 188 14.33 7.88 -0.73
C GLU A 188 13.88 6.51 -0.20
N GLY A 189 13.13 6.52 0.91
CA GLY A 189 12.68 5.32 1.62
C GLY A 189 11.72 4.40 0.85
N PRO A 190 11.27 3.32 1.51
CA PRO A 190 10.33 2.38 0.92
C PRO A 190 8.92 2.98 0.84
N MET A 191 8.17 2.51 -0.16
CA MET A 191 6.79 2.89 -0.39
C MET A 191 5.84 1.77 0.04
N PHE A 192 4.82 2.09 0.83
CA PHE A 192 3.70 1.19 1.05
C PHE A 192 2.47 1.72 0.31
N LEU A 193 1.92 0.93 -0.62
CA LEU A 193 0.75 1.30 -1.40
C LEU A 193 -0.45 0.44 -1.00
N ALA A 194 -1.52 1.07 -0.53
CA ALA A 194 -2.81 0.44 -0.31
C ALA A 194 -3.79 0.90 -1.37
N ILE A 195 -4.31 -0.05 -2.16
CA ILE A 195 -5.24 0.23 -3.23
C ILE A 195 -6.62 -0.29 -2.84
N ASP A 196 -7.59 0.62 -2.80
CA ASP A 196 -8.98 0.30 -2.53
C ASP A 196 -9.80 0.28 -3.81
N GLU A 197 -10.80 -0.59 -3.84
CA GLU A 197 -11.77 -0.71 -4.93
C GLU A 197 -11.11 -0.88 -6.33
N PHE A 198 -10.07 -1.74 -6.42
CA PHE A 198 -9.30 -1.98 -7.66
C PHE A 198 -10.17 -2.43 -8.86
N ARG A 199 -11.39 -2.93 -8.61
CA ARG A 199 -12.36 -3.29 -9.65
C ARG A 199 -12.89 -2.07 -10.42
N LYS A 200 -13.00 -0.90 -9.78
CA LYS A 200 -13.70 0.28 -10.33
C LYS A 200 -13.18 0.74 -11.70
N PRO A 201 -11.86 0.84 -11.95
CA PRO A 201 -11.33 1.18 -13.28
C PRO A 201 -11.68 0.18 -14.39
N TYR A 202 -12.16 -1.01 -14.00
CA TYR A 202 -12.49 -2.12 -14.87
C TYR A 202 -13.98 -2.48 -14.88
N GLU A 203 -14.88 -1.67 -14.30
CA GLU A 203 -16.32 -2.01 -14.19
C GLU A 203 -16.96 -2.43 -15.51
N ASN A 204 -16.58 -1.78 -16.61
CA ASN A 204 -17.10 -2.07 -17.96
C ASN A 204 -16.17 -2.98 -18.77
N ARG A 205 -15.26 -3.72 -18.12
CA ARG A 205 -14.25 -4.57 -18.75
C ARG A 205 -14.41 -6.02 -18.32
N THR A 206 -13.90 -6.93 -19.15
CA THR A 206 -13.90 -8.37 -18.85
C THR A 206 -13.00 -8.69 -17.65
N SER A 207 -13.31 -9.79 -16.95
CA SER A 207 -12.47 -10.31 -15.88
C SER A 207 -11.02 -10.53 -16.32
N ASP A 208 -10.78 -10.97 -17.58
CA ASP A 208 -9.43 -11.09 -18.14
C ASP A 208 -8.66 -9.78 -18.15
N LYS A 209 -9.29 -8.68 -18.56
CA LYS A 209 -8.63 -7.36 -18.59
C LYS A 209 -8.30 -6.87 -17.19
N ARG A 210 -9.17 -7.15 -16.21
CA ARG A 210 -8.97 -6.83 -14.80
C ARG A 210 -7.83 -7.65 -14.19
N ARG A 211 -7.85 -8.98 -14.38
CA ARG A 211 -6.76 -9.88 -13.96
C ARG A 211 -5.43 -9.49 -14.59
N ALA A 212 -5.41 -9.18 -15.89
CA ALA A 212 -4.21 -8.69 -16.56
C ALA A 212 -3.71 -7.37 -15.95
N GLY A 213 -4.61 -6.48 -15.54
CA GLY A 213 -4.28 -5.27 -14.78
C GLY A 213 -3.60 -5.57 -13.44
N LEU A 214 -4.22 -6.45 -12.65
CA LEU A 214 -3.69 -6.88 -11.35
C LEU A 214 -2.33 -7.58 -11.49
N SER A 215 -2.17 -8.46 -12.48
CA SER A 215 -0.89 -9.13 -12.79
C SER A 215 0.19 -8.13 -13.19
N ARG A 216 -0.11 -7.15 -14.04
CA ARG A 216 0.86 -6.11 -14.42
C ARG A 216 1.30 -5.29 -13.22
N MET A 217 0.34 -4.89 -12.38
CA MET A 217 0.61 -4.12 -11.18
C MET A 217 1.48 -4.91 -10.18
N HIS A 218 1.13 -6.17 -9.94
CA HIS A 218 1.92 -7.06 -9.08
C HIS A 218 3.34 -7.25 -9.62
N ALA A 219 3.47 -7.61 -10.89
CA ALA A 219 4.78 -7.81 -11.51
C ALA A 219 5.66 -6.56 -11.43
N PHE A 220 5.06 -5.37 -11.60
CA PHE A 220 5.79 -4.11 -11.57
C PHE A 220 6.14 -3.64 -10.16
N LEU A 221 5.18 -3.65 -9.23
CA LEU A 221 5.33 -3.05 -7.90
C LEU A 221 5.86 -4.02 -6.83
N LEU A 222 5.76 -5.33 -7.04
CA LEU A 222 6.19 -6.33 -6.07
C LEU A 222 7.34 -7.18 -6.59
N ASP A 223 7.20 -7.81 -7.76
CA ASP A 223 8.27 -8.64 -8.32
C ASP A 223 9.43 -7.79 -8.86
N GLY A 224 9.13 -6.59 -9.38
CA GLY A 224 10.10 -5.61 -9.85
C GLY A 224 10.65 -4.67 -8.76
N ALA A 225 10.24 -4.84 -7.50
CA ALA A 225 10.68 -3.97 -6.41
C ALA A 225 12.18 -4.14 -6.16
N LEU A 226 12.93 -3.03 -6.20
CA LEU A 226 14.37 -3.06 -6.00
C LEU A 226 14.71 -3.10 -4.50
N PRO A 227 15.73 -3.83 -4.07
CA PRO A 227 16.22 -3.74 -2.71
C PRO A 227 16.79 -2.32 -2.48
N LEU A 228 16.26 -1.61 -1.49
CA LEU A 228 16.77 -0.30 -1.06
C LEU A 228 17.87 -0.44 0.00
N ALA A 229 17.74 -1.43 0.88
CA ALA A 229 18.72 -1.70 1.92
C ALA A 229 18.92 -3.20 2.09
N THR A 230 20.19 -3.60 2.05
CA THR A 230 20.66 -4.96 2.32
C THR A 230 21.77 -4.87 3.36
N SER A 231 21.76 -5.77 4.34
CA SER A 231 22.83 -5.89 5.31
C SER A 231 23.12 -7.37 5.57
N PRO A 232 24.37 -7.82 5.48
CA PRO A 232 24.72 -9.21 5.83
C PRO A 232 24.42 -9.57 7.29
N SER A 233 24.31 -8.58 8.17
CA SER A 233 24.02 -8.78 9.60
C SER A 233 22.53 -8.87 9.93
N LEU A 234 21.65 -8.57 8.97
CA LEU A 234 20.20 -8.57 9.16
C LEU A 234 19.56 -9.69 8.33
N ASN A 235 18.56 -10.34 8.90
CA ASN A 235 17.84 -11.44 8.25
C ASN A 235 16.68 -10.94 7.37
N HIS A 236 16.69 -9.67 6.97
CA HIS A 236 15.64 -9.05 6.18
C HIS A 236 16.21 -8.06 5.16
N ILE A 237 15.39 -7.75 4.16
CA ILE A 237 15.69 -6.84 3.06
C ILE A 237 14.56 -5.82 3.01
N VAL A 238 14.91 -4.54 2.89
CA VAL A 238 13.95 -3.47 2.61
C VAL A 238 13.86 -3.26 1.11
N TYR A 239 12.66 -3.39 0.54
CA TYR A 239 12.38 -3.20 -0.87
C TYR A 239 11.79 -1.80 -1.14
N SER A 240 11.85 -1.37 -2.40
CA SER A 240 11.37 -0.05 -2.81
C SER A 240 9.87 0.13 -2.67
N SER A 241 9.11 -0.95 -2.73
CA SER A 241 7.66 -0.93 -2.77
C SER A 241 7.03 -2.17 -2.15
N TYR A 242 5.89 -1.94 -1.51
CA TYR A 242 5.03 -2.91 -0.86
C TYR A 242 3.58 -2.61 -1.23
N LEU A 243 2.73 -3.64 -1.31
CA LEU A 243 1.41 -3.51 -1.91
C LEU A 243 0.34 -4.28 -1.13
N ALA A 244 -0.75 -3.59 -0.83
CA ALA A 244 -2.01 -4.15 -0.36
C ALA A 244 -3.15 -3.75 -1.31
N VAL A 245 -4.04 -4.69 -1.63
CA VAL A 245 -5.15 -4.45 -2.56
C VAL A 245 -6.46 -4.93 -1.95
N ALA A 246 -7.48 -4.08 -1.96
CA ALA A 246 -8.85 -4.44 -1.63
C ALA A 246 -9.72 -4.53 -2.89
N MET A 247 -10.56 -5.56 -2.93
CA MET A 247 -11.60 -5.75 -3.95
C MET A 247 -12.90 -6.24 -3.30
N GLU A 248 -14.01 -6.09 -4.00
CA GLU A 248 -15.30 -6.61 -3.52
C GLU A 248 -15.37 -8.14 -3.56
N ASP A 249 -14.78 -8.73 -4.61
CA ASP A 249 -14.85 -10.17 -4.90
C ASP A 249 -13.48 -10.82 -4.78
N ALA A 250 -13.43 -12.00 -4.14
CA ALA A 250 -12.25 -12.82 -4.01
C ALA A 250 -11.93 -13.62 -5.28
N VAL A 251 -12.89 -13.81 -6.19
CA VAL A 251 -12.72 -14.65 -7.40
C VAL A 251 -11.49 -14.24 -8.21
N ASP A 252 -11.30 -12.94 -8.47
CA ASP A 252 -10.13 -12.49 -9.23
C ASP A 252 -8.82 -12.77 -8.51
N PHE A 253 -8.78 -12.70 -7.17
CA PHE A 253 -7.60 -13.04 -6.40
C PHE A 253 -7.32 -14.55 -6.47
N VAL A 254 -8.34 -15.38 -6.24
CA VAL A 254 -8.20 -16.85 -6.29
C VAL A 254 -7.74 -17.30 -7.69
N ASP A 255 -8.35 -16.77 -8.74
CA ASP A 255 -7.97 -17.05 -10.12
C ASP A 255 -6.52 -16.62 -10.41
N LEU A 256 -6.11 -15.45 -9.92
CA LEU A 256 -4.75 -14.95 -10.09
C LEU A 256 -3.73 -15.82 -9.35
N SER A 257 -4.06 -16.28 -8.14
CA SER A 257 -3.19 -17.19 -7.38
C SER A 257 -3.02 -18.53 -8.07
N THR A 258 -4.11 -19.10 -8.58
CA THR A 258 -4.12 -20.41 -9.24
C THR A 258 -3.46 -20.39 -10.63
N SER A 259 -3.76 -19.37 -11.45
CA SER A 259 -3.26 -19.29 -12.84
C SER A 259 -1.81 -18.82 -12.95
N SER A 260 -1.36 -17.97 -12.03
CA SER A 260 -0.06 -17.30 -12.14
C SER A 260 0.93 -17.63 -11.03
N ARG A 261 0.62 -18.59 -10.15
CA ARG A 261 1.48 -18.97 -8.99
C ARG A 261 1.82 -17.79 -8.08
N PHE A 262 0.97 -16.76 -8.05
CA PHE A 262 1.13 -15.66 -7.11
C PHE A 262 0.81 -16.14 -5.71
N LYS A 263 1.71 -15.87 -4.77
CA LYS A 263 1.44 -16.05 -3.35
C LYS A 263 0.52 -14.93 -2.89
N LEU A 264 -0.58 -15.28 -2.26
CA LEU A 264 -1.51 -14.33 -1.67
C LEU A 264 -1.47 -14.45 -0.15
N ILE A 265 -1.50 -13.30 0.52
CA ILE A 265 -1.78 -13.20 1.94
C ILE A 265 -3.17 -12.59 2.03
N ALA A 266 -4.18 -13.41 2.27
CA ALA A 266 -5.53 -12.92 2.49
C ALA A 266 -5.66 -12.44 3.95
N GLN A 267 -6.02 -11.17 4.17
CA GLN A 267 -6.38 -10.73 5.52
C GLN A 267 -7.84 -11.14 5.80
N ALA A 268 -8.05 -11.83 6.92
CA ALA A 268 -9.40 -12.13 7.37
C ALA A 268 -10.12 -10.82 7.70
N MET A 269 -11.25 -10.56 7.03
CA MET A 269 -12.14 -9.47 7.41
C MET A 269 -12.86 -9.89 8.69
N PRO A 270 -12.81 -9.09 9.78
CA PRO A 270 -13.67 -9.35 10.91
C PRO A 270 -15.11 -9.12 10.44
N ILE A 271 -15.87 -10.20 10.29
CA ILE A 271 -17.32 -10.11 10.14
C ILE A 271 -17.84 -9.72 11.52
N ILE A 272 -17.80 -8.44 11.84
CA ILE A 272 -18.54 -7.92 12.99
C ILE A 272 -19.98 -7.85 12.54
N SER A 273 -20.67 -8.99 12.58
CA SER A 273 -22.11 -9.02 12.43
C SER A 273 -22.70 -8.27 13.62
N VAL A 274 -23.46 -7.20 13.38
CA VAL A 274 -24.19 -6.47 14.43
C VAL A 274 -25.17 -7.40 15.19
N ARG A 275 -25.50 -8.59 14.64
CA ARG A 275 -26.24 -9.63 15.39
C ARG A 275 -25.45 -10.29 16.52
N ASP A 276 -24.13 -10.31 16.45
CA ASP A 276 -23.29 -10.90 17.50
C ASP A 276 -23.09 -9.94 18.69
N GLU A 277 -23.27 -8.63 18.48
CA GLU A 277 -23.35 -7.66 19.58
C GLU A 277 -24.65 -7.79 20.37
N MET A 278 -25.79 -8.12 19.73
CA MET A 278 -27.05 -8.37 20.46
C MET A 278 -27.01 -9.69 21.24
N SER A 279 -26.37 -10.74 20.73
CA SER A 279 -26.31 -12.02 21.44
C SER A 279 -25.33 -12.02 22.61
N CYS A 280 -24.26 -11.20 22.56
CA CYS A 280 -23.36 -11.03 23.71
C CYS A 280 -23.94 -10.12 24.82
N MET A 281 -24.89 -9.23 24.51
CA MET A 281 -25.55 -8.41 25.54
C MET A 281 -26.74 -9.10 26.23
N THR A 282 -27.32 -10.16 25.66
CA THR A 282 -28.40 -10.93 26.29
C THR A 282 -27.96 -12.07 27.21
N CYS A 283 -26.65 -12.34 27.34
CA CYS A 283 -26.12 -13.27 28.36
C CYS A 283 -25.54 -12.55 29.60
N ALA A 284 -25.80 -11.26 29.73
CA ALA A 284 -25.39 -10.45 30.88
C ALA A 284 -26.58 -9.72 31.51
N TRP A 285 -27.64 -10.45 31.83
CA TRP A 285 -28.64 -10.11 32.85
C TRP A 285 -29.09 -11.38 33.56
#